data_AF-A0A7Y3EP52-F1
#
_entry.id   AF-A0A7Y3EP52-F1
#
_cell.length_a   1.000
_cell.length_b   1.000
_cell.length_c   1.000
_cell.angle_alpha   90.00
_cell.angle_beta   90.00
_cell.angle_gamma   90.00
#
_symmetry.space_group_name_H-M   'P 1'
#
loop_
_entity.id
_entity.type
_entity.pdbx_description
1 polymer ?
#
loop_
_entity_poly.entity_id
_entity_poly.type
_entity_poly.pdbx_seq_one_letter_code
_entity_poly.pdbx_strand_id
1 'polypeptide(L)'
;MRNSLIFLHIPKNGGTTFHSILNRLYPRESTFTLTTVNKTRTNYKEFIKIQKEEEKRIKLLKGHAPFGMHRFMDPGTKYITFLRRPEERVISFYYYVLRKPNNKLFPTIKHGNLSLYDFVTQVNSTEVNNCQVQWISGIYDREDLMLEKALENIDNHFAFVGITEKFDESLVMLRKQLSWPIPYYTVKNKTSKRPMLETIDDKTLEAIRNYNQLDIQLYDIMYQRFNEQIEAEKPLSKELMELRLYNRIYSIPIGRKIAGSIKRSLKL
;
A
#
# COMPACT_ATOMS: atom_id res chain seq x y z
N MET A 1 17.21 18.01 0.60
CA MET A 1 15.71 18.01 0.59
C MET A 1 15.25 16.61 0.17
N ARG A 2 14.16 16.07 0.73
CA ARG A 2 13.67 14.73 0.36
C ARG A 2 13.02 14.76 -1.04
N ASN A 3 13.25 13.70 -1.84
CA ASN A 3 12.65 13.56 -3.18
C ASN A 3 11.11 13.58 -3.10
N SER A 4 10.48 14.12 -4.15
CA SER A 4 9.03 14.07 -4.32
C SER A 4 8.58 12.64 -4.59
N LEU A 5 7.56 12.16 -3.86
CA LEU A 5 7.07 10.79 -3.94
C LEU A 5 5.56 10.71 -4.03
N ILE A 6 5.10 9.64 -4.67
CA ILE A 6 3.70 9.23 -4.65
C ILE A 6 3.60 7.86 -3.99
N PHE A 7 2.94 7.78 -2.83
CA PHE A 7 2.53 6.49 -2.27
C PHE A 7 1.19 6.06 -2.86
N LEU A 8 1.27 5.18 -3.86
CA LEU A 8 0.11 4.52 -4.45
C LEU A 8 -0.39 3.47 -3.45
N HIS A 9 -1.39 3.84 -2.66
CA HIS A 9 -1.90 2.98 -1.60
C HIS A 9 -2.97 2.05 -2.14
N ILE A 10 -2.58 0.81 -2.44
CA ILE A 10 -3.52 -0.26 -2.81
C ILE A 10 -4.23 -0.78 -1.55
N PRO A 11 -5.57 -0.89 -1.56
CA PRO A 11 -6.31 -1.39 -0.41
C PRO A 11 -5.79 -2.74 0.08
N LYS A 12 -5.58 -2.84 1.40
CA LYS A 12 -5.22 -4.07 2.12
C LYS A 12 -3.78 -4.60 1.94
N ASN A 13 -2.88 -3.75 1.44
CA ASN A 13 -1.45 -4.04 1.30
C ASN A 13 -0.59 -3.35 2.37
N GLY A 14 -1.01 -3.36 3.65
CA GLY A 14 -0.25 -2.74 4.75
C GLY A 14 -0.22 -1.21 4.77
N GLY A 15 -0.88 -0.53 3.83
CA GLY A 15 -0.72 0.91 3.63
C GLY A 15 -1.13 1.83 4.78
N THR A 16 -2.02 1.42 5.69
CA THR A 16 -2.28 2.24 6.91
C THR A 16 -1.05 2.34 7.81
N THR A 17 -0.34 1.22 8.00
CA THR A 17 0.91 1.21 8.76
C THR A 17 1.93 2.12 8.09
N PHE A 18 2.06 2.00 6.77
CA PHE A 18 2.99 2.79 5.98
C PHE A 18 2.67 4.28 5.94
N HIS A 19 1.38 4.66 5.86
CA HIS A 19 0.94 6.05 6.02
C HIS A 19 1.44 6.68 7.33
N SER A 20 1.47 5.91 8.42
CA SER A 20 1.97 6.41 9.70
C SER A 20 3.47 6.75 9.62
N ILE A 21 4.25 5.94 8.91
CA ILE A 21 5.69 6.17 8.67
C ILE A 21 5.86 7.43 7.84
N LEU A 22 5.16 7.51 6.71
CA LEU A 22 5.22 8.66 5.81
C LEU A 22 4.85 9.99 6.50
N ASN A 23 3.82 9.99 7.35
CA ASN A 23 3.43 11.18 8.14
C ASN A 23 4.51 11.64 9.12
N ARG A 24 5.48 10.77 9.47
CA ARG A 24 6.65 11.16 10.29
C ARG A 24 7.80 11.67 9.42
N LEU A 25 7.91 11.20 8.18
CA LEU A 25 8.98 11.51 7.24
C LEU A 25 8.71 12.76 6.40
N TYR A 26 7.45 13.15 6.19
CA TYR A 26 7.11 14.32 5.40
C TYR A 26 6.29 15.32 6.23
N PRO A 27 6.63 16.62 6.21
CA PRO A 27 5.82 17.67 6.84
C PRO A 27 4.41 17.71 6.26
N ARG A 28 3.43 18.07 7.09
CA ARG A 28 2.01 18.08 6.69
C ARG A 28 1.74 19.09 5.58
N GLU A 29 2.46 20.21 5.62
CA GLU A 29 2.36 21.34 4.70
C GLU A 29 2.79 20.96 3.27
N SER A 30 3.66 19.95 3.16
CA SER A 30 4.15 19.41 1.87
C SER A 30 3.51 18.05 1.50
N THR A 31 2.47 17.63 2.23
CA THR A 31 1.83 16.32 2.05
C THR A 31 0.36 16.47 1.69
N PHE A 32 -0.05 15.88 0.56
CA PHE A 32 -1.45 15.78 0.18
C PHE A 32 -1.94 14.33 0.31
N THR A 33 -3.13 14.14 0.90
CA THR A 33 -3.74 12.80 1.00
C THR A 33 -4.94 12.70 0.08
N LEU A 34 -4.87 11.77 -0.89
CA LEU A 34 -5.97 11.40 -1.75
C LEU A 34 -6.96 10.52 -0.97
N THR A 35 -8.20 11.00 -0.90
CA THR A 35 -9.31 10.32 -0.23
C THR A 35 -10.55 10.34 -1.11
N THR A 36 -11.39 9.31 -0.97
CA THR A 36 -12.73 9.32 -1.55
C THR A 36 -13.63 10.21 -0.70
N VAL A 37 -14.02 11.35 -1.25
CA VAL A 37 -15.07 12.25 -0.75
C VAL A 37 -16.44 11.69 -1.14
N ASN A 38 -17.38 11.66 -0.18
CA ASN A 38 -18.77 11.24 -0.40
C ASN A 38 -18.94 9.86 -1.08
N LYS A 39 -18.02 8.93 -0.82
CA LYS A 39 -17.99 7.56 -1.38
C LYS A 39 -17.94 7.47 -2.91
N THR A 40 -17.90 8.59 -3.64
CA THR A 40 -18.06 8.64 -5.10
C THR A 40 -17.01 9.49 -5.80
N ARG A 41 -16.45 10.53 -5.17
CA ARG A 41 -15.50 11.46 -5.82
C ARG A 41 -14.18 11.50 -5.07
N THR A 42 -13.06 11.31 -5.74
CA THR A 42 -11.74 11.56 -5.13
C THR A 42 -11.45 13.06 -5.09
N ASN A 43 -10.73 13.54 -4.06
CA ASN A 43 -10.31 14.94 -3.95
C ASN A 43 -9.12 15.31 -4.87
N TYR A 44 -8.93 14.60 -5.99
CA TYR A 44 -7.80 14.83 -6.89
C TYR A 44 -7.84 16.21 -7.57
N LYS A 45 -9.03 16.77 -7.80
CA LYS A 45 -9.19 18.11 -8.39
C LYS A 45 -8.63 19.21 -7.48
N GLU A 46 -8.82 19.06 -6.17
CA GLU A 46 -8.25 19.95 -5.17
C GLU A 46 -6.72 19.86 -5.17
N PHE A 47 -6.19 18.64 -5.24
CA PHE A 47 -4.75 18.41 -5.40
C PHE A 47 -4.18 19.10 -6.65
N ILE A 48 -4.83 18.93 -7.82
CA ILE A 48 -4.39 19.57 -9.06
C ILE A 48 -4.41 21.09 -8.93
N LYS A 49 -5.41 21.66 -8.24
CA LYS A 49 -5.47 23.11 -7.98
C LYS A 49 -4.29 23.55 -7.12
N ILE A 50 -4.02 22.87 -6.01
CA ILE A 50 -2.91 23.19 -5.10
C ILE A 50 -1.57 23.11 -5.82
N GLN A 51 -1.34 22.08 -6.64
CA GLN A 51 -0.05 21.94 -7.32
C GLN A 51 0.19 23.07 -8.34
N LYS A 52 -0.87 23.62 -8.93
CA LYS A 52 -0.74 24.79 -9.82
C LYS A 52 -0.41 26.08 -9.07
N GLU A 53 -0.66 26.14 -7.76
CA GLU A 53 -0.29 27.26 -6.90
C GLU A 53 1.18 27.08 -6.48
N GLU A 54 2.11 27.76 -7.16
CA GLU A 54 3.58 27.54 -7.04
C GLU A 54 4.13 27.67 -5.61
N GLU A 55 3.42 28.39 -4.73
CA GLU A 55 3.78 28.61 -3.33
C GLU A 55 3.66 27.33 -2.46
N LYS A 56 2.93 26.30 -2.90
CA LYS A 56 2.66 25.07 -2.11
C LYS A 56 2.97 23.78 -2.87
N ARG A 57 4.26 23.57 -3.17
CA ARG A 57 4.69 22.33 -3.83
C ARG A 57 4.55 21.11 -2.92
N ILE A 58 3.67 20.19 -3.30
CA ILE A 58 3.52 18.91 -2.63
C ILE A 58 4.75 18.03 -2.93
N LYS A 59 5.37 17.52 -1.86
CA LYS A 59 6.49 16.57 -1.92
C LYS A 59 6.05 15.14 -1.63
N LEU A 60 4.91 14.95 -0.99
CA LEU A 60 4.32 13.63 -0.80
C LEU A 60 2.85 13.64 -1.15
N LEU A 61 2.51 12.94 -2.23
CA LEU A 61 1.13 12.56 -2.52
C LEU A 61 0.90 11.13 -2.02
N LYS A 62 -0.17 10.88 -1.26
CA LYS A 62 -0.44 9.53 -0.75
C LYS A 62 -1.92 9.23 -0.73
N GLY A 63 -2.30 7.98 -1.00
CA GLY A 63 -3.68 7.55 -0.82
C GLY A 63 -4.22 6.75 -1.99
N HIS A 64 -5.55 6.70 -2.08
CA HIS A 64 -6.26 5.81 -2.98
C HIS A 64 -6.46 6.45 -4.36
N ALA A 65 -5.55 6.18 -5.28
CA ALA A 65 -5.69 6.52 -6.70
C ALA A 65 -4.87 5.54 -7.56
N PRO A 66 -5.34 5.24 -8.78
CA PRO A 66 -4.55 4.48 -9.75
C PRO A 66 -3.31 5.28 -10.21
N PHE A 67 -2.42 4.60 -10.92
CA PHE A 67 -1.27 5.20 -11.57
C PHE A 67 -1.67 6.37 -12.50
N GLY A 68 -0.80 7.37 -12.62
CA GLY A 68 -1.00 8.55 -13.49
C GLY A 68 -0.90 9.91 -12.79
N MET A 69 -1.05 9.95 -11.45
CA MET A 69 -0.95 11.19 -10.67
C MET A 69 0.39 11.95 -10.79
N HIS A 70 1.48 11.30 -11.19
CA HIS A 70 2.78 11.93 -11.43
C HIS A 70 2.76 12.99 -12.53
N ARG A 71 1.80 12.93 -13.46
CA ARG A 71 1.60 13.96 -14.50
C ARG A 71 1.29 15.35 -13.91
N PHE A 72 0.86 15.38 -12.65
CA PHE A 72 0.56 16.59 -11.90
C PHE A 72 1.55 16.79 -10.75
N MET A 73 2.75 16.24 -10.80
CA MET A 73 3.80 16.42 -9.79
C MET A 73 5.06 16.98 -10.43
N ASP A 74 6.02 17.43 -9.61
CA ASP A 74 7.34 17.85 -10.10
C ASP A 74 7.98 16.74 -10.96
N PRO A 75 8.69 17.07 -12.05
CA PRO A 75 9.48 16.10 -12.80
C PRO A 75 10.43 15.31 -11.91
N GLY A 76 10.61 14.01 -12.21
CA GLY A 76 11.41 13.11 -11.38
C GLY A 76 10.70 12.54 -10.15
N THR A 77 9.44 12.92 -9.90
CA THR A 77 8.61 12.27 -8.87
C THR A 77 8.44 10.78 -9.17
N LYS A 78 8.76 9.95 -8.18
CA LYS A 78 8.65 8.48 -8.30
C LYS A 78 7.54 7.91 -7.42
N TYR A 79 7.02 6.77 -7.83
CA TYR A 79 6.05 6.02 -7.06
C TYR A 79 6.73 5.09 -6.07
N ILE A 80 6.04 4.86 -4.96
CA ILE A 80 6.28 3.74 -4.07
C ILE A 80 4.96 3.03 -3.80
N THR A 81 4.99 1.71 -3.69
CA THR A 81 3.82 0.92 -3.29
C THR A 81 4.23 -0.33 -2.53
N PHE A 82 3.23 -1.06 -2.04
CA PHE A 82 3.39 -2.39 -1.48
C PHE A 82 2.43 -3.33 -2.19
N LEU A 83 2.92 -4.50 -2.56
CA LEU A 83 2.13 -5.64 -2.98
C LEU A 83 1.90 -6.58 -1.80
N ARG A 84 0.87 -7.42 -1.94
CA ARG A 84 0.54 -8.48 -1.00
C ARG A 84 0.11 -9.69 -1.80
N ARG A 85 0.40 -10.87 -1.27
CA ARG A 85 -0.08 -12.12 -1.85
C ARG A 85 -1.59 -12.01 -2.14
N PRO A 86 -2.05 -12.26 -3.37
CA PRO A 86 -3.42 -11.93 -3.76
C PRO A 86 -4.48 -12.62 -2.90
N GLU A 87 -4.27 -13.89 -2.53
CA GLU A 87 -5.23 -14.62 -1.72
C GLU A 87 -5.39 -14.01 -0.34
N GLU A 88 -4.25 -13.70 0.28
CA GLU A 88 -4.14 -13.00 1.56
C GLU A 88 -4.80 -11.61 1.54
N ARG A 89 -4.66 -10.88 0.44
CA ARG A 89 -5.28 -9.55 0.24
C ARG A 89 -6.79 -9.66 0.13
N VAL A 90 -7.32 -10.53 -0.73
CA VAL A 90 -8.75 -10.72 -0.97
C VAL A 90 -9.48 -11.11 0.31
N ILE A 91 -8.97 -12.11 1.04
CA ILE A 91 -9.50 -12.51 2.35
C ILE A 91 -9.48 -11.31 3.30
N SER A 92 -8.36 -10.61 3.39
CA SER A 92 -8.26 -9.44 4.27
C SER A 92 -9.25 -8.34 3.92
N PHE A 93 -9.59 -8.17 2.63
CA PHE A 93 -10.55 -7.18 2.14
C PHE A 93 -11.98 -7.56 2.49
N TYR A 94 -12.41 -8.79 2.21
CA TYR A 94 -13.74 -9.29 2.58
C TYR A 94 -14.06 -9.06 4.06
N TYR A 95 -13.19 -9.54 4.96
CA TYR A 95 -13.39 -9.37 6.41
C TYR A 95 -13.20 -7.92 6.88
N TYR A 96 -12.47 -7.09 6.12
CA TYR A 96 -12.40 -5.66 6.39
C TYR A 96 -13.73 -4.97 6.09
N VAL A 97 -14.34 -5.28 4.94
CA VAL A 97 -15.65 -4.73 4.53
C VAL A 97 -16.70 -5.10 5.59
N LEU A 98 -16.79 -6.37 5.98
CA LEU A 98 -17.72 -6.85 7.02
C LEU A 98 -17.59 -6.15 8.38
N ARG A 99 -16.40 -5.61 8.71
CA ARG A 99 -16.17 -4.86 9.95
C ARG A 99 -16.47 -3.36 9.83
N LYS A 100 -16.76 -2.88 8.61
CA LYS A 100 -16.92 -1.45 8.31
C LYS A 100 -18.28 -1.21 7.66
N PRO A 101 -19.35 -1.01 8.46
CA PRO A 101 -20.68 -0.71 7.96
C PRO A 101 -20.75 0.46 6.98
N ASN A 102 -19.84 1.43 7.10
CA ASN A 102 -19.76 2.59 6.21
C ASN A 102 -19.09 2.29 4.85
N ASN A 103 -18.50 1.10 4.65
CA ASN A 103 -17.89 0.71 3.39
C ASN A 103 -18.97 0.50 2.31
N LYS A 104 -18.68 0.89 1.06
CA LYS A 104 -19.63 0.79 -0.08
C LYS A 104 -20.09 -0.63 -0.38
N LEU A 105 -19.25 -1.64 -0.15
CA LEU A 105 -19.55 -3.05 -0.41
C LEU A 105 -20.22 -3.74 0.79
N PHE A 106 -20.33 -3.07 1.95
CA PHE A 106 -20.91 -3.70 3.14
C PHE A 106 -22.37 -4.12 2.94
N PRO A 107 -23.27 -3.28 2.39
CA PRO A 107 -24.66 -3.69 2.15
C PRO A 107 -24.76 -4.87 1.19
N THR A 108 -23.94 -4.89 0.13
CA THR A 108 -23.89 -5.99 -0.84
C THR A 108 -23.56 -7.32 -0.16
N ILE A 109 -22.50 -7.35 0.65
CA ILE A 109 -22.10 -8.58 1.35
C ILE A 109 -23.13 -8.94 2.43
N LYS A 110 -23.53 -7.97 3.26
CA LYS A 110 -24.34 -8.25 4.46
C LYS A 110 -25.79 -8.59 4.13
N HIS A 111 -26.42 -7.88 3.19
CA HIS A 111 -27.83 -8.13 2.82
C HIS A 111 -27.96 -9.30 1.85
N GLY A 112 -26.98 -9.48 0.95
CA GLY A 112 -26.92 -10.66 0.08
C GLY A 112 -26.45 -11.93 0.79
N ASN A 113 -26.04 -11.83 2.05
CA ASN A 113 -25.42 -12.92 2.82
C ASN A 113 -24.27 -13.62 2.05
N LEU A 114 -23.48 -12.82 1.32
CA LEU A 114 -22.46 -13.34 0.42
C LEU A 114 -21.32 -13.97 1.22
N SER A 115 -21.02 -15.23 0.92
CA SER A 115 -19.81 -15.90 1.41
C SER A 115 -18.55 -15.27 0.81
N LEU A 116 -17.37 -15.70 1.26
CA LEU A 116 -16.11 -15.30 0.62
C LEU A 116 -16.04 -15.77 -0.84
N TYR A 117 -16.56 -16.96 -1.14
CA TYR A 117 -16.67 -17.48 -2.50
C TYR A 117 -17.57 -16.57 -3.36
N ASP A 118 -18.75 -16.21 -2.87
CA ASP A 118 -19.70 -15.35 -3.58
C ASP A 118 -19.14 -13.94 -3.76
N PHE A 119 -18.41 -13.43 -2.76
CA PHE A 119 -17.76 -12.13 -2.83
C PHE A 119 -16.77 -12.05 -4.00
N VAL A 120 -16.02 -13.12 -4.26
CA VAL A 120 -15.02 -13.15 -5.33
C VAL A 120 -15.66 -13.37 -6.69
N THR A 121 -16.67 -14.25 -6.75
CA THR A 121 -17.27 -14.70 -8.02
C THR A 121 -18.39 -13.80 -8.53
N GLN A 122 -19.09 -13.09 -7.63
CA GLN A 122 -20.30 -12.33 -7.96
C GLN A 122 -20.12 -10.80 -7.84
N VAL A 123 -19.19 -10.31 -7.02
CA VAL A 123 -19.01 -8.86 -6.83
C VAL A 123 -18.12 -8.28 -7.91
N ASN A 124 -18.73 -7.58 -8.86
CA ASN A 124 -18.01 -6.85 -9.89
C ASN A 124 -17.44 -5.52 -9.33
N SER A 125 -16.25 -5.58 -8.74
CA SER A 125 -15.55 -4.40 -8.26
C SER A 125 -14.03 -4.50 -8.47
N THR A 126 -13.45 -3.41 -8.95
CA THR A 126 -12.00 -3.22 -9.17
C THR A 126 -11.17 -3.25 -7.89
N GLU A 127 -11.81 -3.24 -6.72
CA GLU A 127 -11.13 -3.44 -5.42
C GLU A 127 -11.05 -4.93 -5.02
N VAL A 128 -11.84 -5.79 -5.68
CA VAL A 128 -11.99 -7.21 -5.35
C VAL A 128 -11.05 -8.07 -6.18
N ASN A 129 -11.13 -8.01 -7.51
CA ASN A 129 -10.41 -8.89 -8.43
C ASN A 129 -9.36 -8.13 -9.25
N ASN A 130 -8.16 -8.70 -9.40
CA ASN A 130 -7.03 -8.11 -10.14
C ASN A 130 -6.73 -6.64 -9.75
N CYS A 131 -6.97 -6.32 -8.48
CA CYS A 131 -6.94 -4.95 -7.97
C CYS A 131 -5.53 -4.33 -8.06
N GLN A 132 -4.48 -5.11 -7.76
CA GLN A 132 -3.12 -4.58 -7.72
C GLN A 132 -2.63 -4.23 -9.13
N VAL A 133 -2.84 -5.12 -10.09
CA VAL A 133 -2.50 -4.89 -11.51
C VAL A 133 -3.28 -3.71 -12.08
N GLN A 134 -4.59 -3.63 -11.85
CA GLN A 134 -5.42 -2.52 -12.34
C GLN A 134 -4.92 -1.16 -11.81
N TRP A 135 -4.58 -1.09 -10.54
CA TRP A 135 -4.14 0.16 -9.94
C TRP A 135 -2.76 0.60 -10.42
N ILE A 136 -1.85 -0.34 -10.64
CA ILE A 136 -0.47 -0.05 -11.09
C ILE A 136 -0.42 0.22 -12.59
N SER A 137 -1.20 -0.49 -13.40
CA SER A 137 -1.32 -0.24 -14.84
C SER A 137 -1.98 1.11 -15.12
N GLY A 138 -2.94 1.52 -14.28
CA GLY A 138 -3.70 2.76 -14.44
C GLY A 138 -4.73 2.69 -15.58
N ILE A 139 -4.98 1.51 -16.12
CA ILE A 139 -5.94 1.26 -17.22
C ILE A 139 -6.93 0.17 -16.81
N TYR A 140 -8.09 0.17 -17.46
CA TYR A 140 -9.14 -0.84 -17.32
C TYR A 140 -9.43 -1.37 -18.72
N ASP A 141 -8.57 -2.29 -19.18
CA ASP A 141 -8.54 -2.80 -20.56
C ASP A 141 -8.42 -4.33 -20.54
N ARG A 142 -8.05 -4.94 -21.67
CA ARG A 142 -7.76 -6.38 -21.78
C ARG A 142 -6.67 -6.81 -20.80
N GLU A 143 -6.80 -8.04 -20.31
CA GLU A 143 -5.98 -8.60 -19.24
C GLU A 143 -4.47 -8.64 -19.55
N ASP A 144 -4.12 -9.02 -20.78
CA ASP A 144 -2.75 -9.04 -21.30
C ASP A 144 -2.09 -7.66 -21.22
N LEU A 145 -2.81 -6.64 -21.69
CA LEU A 145 -2.33 -5.26 -21.71
C LEU A 145 -2.16 -4.69 -20.30
N MET A 146 -3.02 -5.07 -19.36
CA MET A 146 -2.94 -4.56 -17.99
C MET A 146 -1.67 -5.03 -17.27
N LEU A 147 -1.28 -6.30 -17.40
CA LEU A 147 -0.06 -6.81 -16.75
C LEU A 147 1.20 -6.18 -17.36
N GLU A 148 1.29 -6.16 -18.69
CA GLU A 148 2.40 -5.53 -19.41
C GLU A 148 2.56 -4.07 -18.98
N LYS A 149 1.46 -3.30 -18.99
CA LYS A 149 1.48 -1.90 -18.60
C LYS A 149 1.85 -1.72 -17.13
N ALA A 150 1.41 -2.61 -16.24
CA ALA A 150 1.78 -2.55 -14.83
C ALA A 150 3.30 -2.73 -14.65
N LEU A 151 3.91 -3.70 -15.34
CA LEU A 151 5.36 -3.93 -15.30
C LEU A 151 6.14 -2.76 -15.91
N GLU A 152 5.71 -2.26 -17.08
CA GLU A 152 6.31 -1.07 -17.71
C GLU A 152 6.26 0.15 -16.77
N ASN A 153 5.10 0.38 -16.13
CA ASN A 153 4.95 1.48 -15.19
C ASN A 153 5.88 1.32 -13.98
N ILE A 154 6.00 0.10 -13.43
CA ILE A 154 6.93 -0.21 -12.33
C ILE A 154 8.36 0.15 -12.74
N ASP A 155 8.82 -0.37 -13.87
CA ASP A 155 10.21 -0.21 -14.30
C ASP A 155 10.56 1.26 -14.59
N ASN A 156 9.62 2.02 -15.15
CA ASN A 156 9.88 3.41 -15.56
C ASN A 156 9.61 4.45 -14.45
N HIS A 157 8.63 4.21 -13.57
CA HIS A 157 8.10 5.24 -12.68
C HIS A 157 8.15 4.93 -11.19
N PHE A 158 8.38 3.67 -10.79
CA PHE A 158 8.44 3.31 -9.38
C PHE A 158 9.88 3.37 -8.90
N ALA A 159 10.10 4.04 -7.77
CA ALA A 159 11.34 3.89 -7.03
C ALA A 159 11.36 2.53 -6.33
N PHE A 160 10.22 2.10 -5.77
CA PHE A 160 10.20 0.88 -4.96
C PHE A 160 8.83 0.20 -4.93
N VAL A 161 8.84 -1.13 -4.93
CA VAL A 161 7.67 -1.99 -4.72
C VAL A 161 7.99 -2.95 -3.60
N GLY A 162 7.40 -2.73 -2.42
CA GLY A 162 7.60 -3.59 -1.26
C GLY A 162 6.68 -4.80 -1.24
N ILE A 163 7.03 -5.82 -0.45
CA ILE A 163 6.24 -7.02 -0.23
C ILE A 163 5.70 -7.02 1.20
N THR A 164 4.39 -7.13 1.36
CA THR A 164 3.73 -7.07 2.69
C THR A 164 4.16 -8.22 3.61
N GLU A 165 4.41 -9.40 3.04
CA GLU A 165 4.90 -10.61 3.72
C GLU A 165 6.34 -10.45 4.23
N LYS A 166 7.10 -9.52 3.63
CA LYS A 166 8.47 -9.16 3.99
C LYS A 166 8.56 -7.68 4.35
N PHE A 167 7.64 -7.20 5.19
CA PHE A 167 7.46 -5.76 5.45
C PHE A 167 8.67 -5.13 6.14
N ASP A 168 9.31 -5.82 7.09
CA ASP A 168 10.53 -5.34 7.76
C ASP A 168 11.67 -5.18 6.74
N GLU A 169 11.91 -6.21 5.93
CA GLU A 169 12.92 -6.21 4.88
C GLU A 169 12.62 -5.13 3.84
N SER A 170 11.35 -4.99 3.43
CA SER A 170 10.91 -3.95 2.49
C SER A 170 11.20 -2.55 3.02
N LEU A 171 10.97 -2.32 4.31
CA LEU A 171 11.26 -1.04 4.93
C LEU A 171 12.77 -0.79 5.04
N VAL A 172 13.58 -1.79 5.37
CA VAL A 172 15.04 -1.67 5.41
C VAL A 172 15.60 -1.31 4.02
N MET A 173 15.18 -2.05 2.99
CA MET A 173 15.58 -1.81 1.60
C MET A 173 15.17 -0.42 1.13
N LEU A 174 13.90 -0.05 1.36
CA LEU A 174 13.38 1.28 1.03
C LEU A 174 14.15 2.40 1.74
N ARG A 175 14.52 2.19 3.02
CA ARG A 175 15.32 3.16 3.78
C ARG A 175 16.67 3.38 3.13
N LYS A 176 17.36 2.31 2.72
CA LYS A 176 18.67 2.38 2.07
C LYS A 176 18.55 3.17 0.76
N GLN A 177 17.59 2.77 -0.08
CA GLN A 177 17.40 3.36 -1.40
C GLN A 177 17.04 4.84 -1.36
N LEU A 178 16.19 5.26 -0.42
CA LEU A 178 15.74 6.66 -0.30
C LEU A 178 16.50 7.46 0.77
N SER A 179 17.55 6.88 1.37
CA SER A 179 18.30 7.47 2.48
C SER A 179 17.38 7.96 3.62
N TRP A 180 16.38 7.17 3.97
CA TRP A 180 15.47 7.49 5.07
C TRP A 180 16.06 7.13 6.43
N PRO A 181 15.71 7.89 7.49
CA PRO A 181 15.93 7.42 8.85
C PRO A 181 15.13 6.13 9.11
N ILE A 182 15.44 5.43 10.21
CA ILE A 182 14.84 4.14 10.56
C ILE A 182 13.29 4.26 10.54
N PRO A 183 12.60 3.53 9.63
CA PRO A 183 11.16 3.66 9.41
C PRO A 183 10.35 2.82 10.42
N TYR A 184 10.62 2.96 11.72
CA TYR A 184 9.95 2.20 12.77
C TYR A 184 8.44 2.42 12.77
N TYR A 185 7.67 1.44 13.23
CA TYR A 185 6.22 1.44 13.16
C TYR A 185 5.56 0.58 14.25
N THR A 186 4.24 0.72 14.36
CA THR A 186 3.36 -0.26 15.02
C THR A 186 2.32 -0.70 14.00
N VAL A 187 1.96 -1.97 13.96
CA VAL A 187 0.93 -2.47 13.04
C VAL A 187 -0.38 -1.73 13.27
N LYS A 188 -0.96 -1.18 12.20
CA LYS A 188 -2.28 -0.52 12.21
C LYS A 188 -3.25 -1.29 11.32
N ASN A 189 -4.54 -1.24 11.67
CA ASN A 189 -5.63 -1.82 10.88
C ASN A 189 -5.51 -3.33 10.57
N LYS A 190 -4.89 -4.12 11.48
CA LYS A 190 -4.93 -5.59 11.41
C LYS A 190 -6.39 -6.05 11.42
N THR A 191 -6.77 -6.92 10.47
CA THR A 191 -8.07 -7.58 10.48
C THR A 191 -7.96 -8.75 11.47
N SER A 192 -8.44 -8.56 12.71
CA SER A 192 -8.20 -9.49 13.84
C SER A 192 -9.09 -10.74 13.86
N LYS A 193 -10.19 -10.75 13.10
CA LYS A 193 -11.17 -11.85 13.05
C LYS A 193 -11.27 -12.49 11.65
N ARG A 194 -10.19 -12.47 10.88
CA ARG A 194 -10.17 -13.20 9.61
C ARG A 194 -9.64 -14.63 9.85
N PRO A 195 -10.16 -15.64 9.14
CA PRO A 195 -9.57 -16.97 9.08
C PRO A 195 -8.13 -16.89 8.55
N MET A 196 -7.35 -17.89 8.93
CA MET A 196 -6.04 -18.12 8.32
C MET A 196 -6.22 -18.69 6.92
N LEU A 197 -5.25 -18.50 6.04
CA LEU A 197 -5.34 -18.95 4.64
C LEU A 197 -5.57 -20.45 4.58
N GLU A 198 -4.91 -21.20 5.47
CA GLU A 198 -4.95 -22.66 5.58
C GLU A 198 -6.32 -23.18 6.05
N THR A 199 -7.19 -22.32 6.55
CA THR A 199 -8.55 -22.68 7.00
C THR A 199 -9.63 -22.38 5.97
N ILE A 200 -9.27 -21.80 4.83
CA ILE A 200 -10.18 -21.56 3.71
C ILE A 200 -10.32 -22.84 2.91
N ASP A 201 -11.55 -23.19 2.51
CA ASP A 201 -11.80 -24.37 1.68
C ASP A 201 -11.19 -24.22 0.27
N ASP A 202 -10.79 -25.34 -0.32
CA ASP A 202 -10.06 -25.37 -1.60
C ASP A 202 -10.86 -24.73 -2.73
N LYS A 203 -12.18 -24.93 -2.76
CA LYS A 203 -13.07 -24.34 -3.78
C LYS A 203 -13.02 -22.81 -3.72
N THR A 204 -13.10 -22.22 -2.53
CA THR A 204 -12.97 -20.77 -2.35
C THR A 204 -11.57 -20.28 -2.72
N LEU A 205 -10.53 -21.01 -2.34
CA LEU A 205 -9.15 -20.63 -2.64
C LEU A 205 -8.86 -20.68 -4.15
N GLU A 206 -9.38 -21.68 -4.85
CA GLU A 206 -9.28 -21.80 -6.29
C GLU A 206 -10.04 -20.67 -7.00
N ALA A 207 -11.26 -20.33 -6.55
CA ALA A 207 -11.99 -19.19 -7.08
C ALA A 207 -11.20 -17.88 -6.89
N ILE A 208 -10.60 -17.65 -5.72
CA ILE A 208 -9.72 -16.49 -5.48
C ILE A 208 -8.59 -16.44 -6.51
N ARG A 209 -7.91 -17.57 -6.76
CA ARG A 209 -6.80 -17.64 -7.72
C ARG A 209 -7.28 -17.36 -9.15
N ASN A 210 -8.37 -17.98 -9.56
CA ASN A 210 -8.93 -17.85 -10.91
C ASN A 210 -9.34 -16.40 -11.23
N TYR A 211 -9.93 -15.69 -10.26
CA TYR A 211 -10.35 -14.30 -10.46
C TYR A 211 -9.23 -13.27 -10.18
N ASN A 212 -8.04 -13.71 -9.74
CA ASN A 212 -6.91 -12.83 -9.44
C ASN A 212 -5.62 -13.27 -10.15
N GLN A 213 -5.73 -13.92 -11.31
CA GLN A 213 -4.57 -14.47 -12.05
C GLN A 213 -3.52 -13.41 -12.39
N LEU A 214 -3.92 -12.21 -12.80
CA LEU A 214 -2.96 -11.15 -13.12
C LEU A 214 -2.26 -10.63 -11.86
N ASP A 215 -3.02 -10.47 -10.77
CA ASP A 215 -2.47 -10.09 -9.47
C ASP A 215 -1.46 -11.14 -8.97
N ILE A 216 -1.68 -12.43 -9.24
CA ILE A 216 -0.75 -13.53 -8.93
C ILE A 216 0.51 -13.40 -9.76
N GLN A 217 0.39 -13.27 -11.08
CA GLN A 217 1.55 -13.13 -11.97
C GLN A 217 2.39 -11.90 -11.59
N LEU A 218 1.77 -10.74 -11.38
CA LEU A 218 2.46 -9.54 -10.93
C LEU A 218 3.15 -9.76 -9.58
N TYR A 219 2.45 -10.35 -8.61
CA TYR A 219 3.00 -10.60 -7.29
C TYR A 219 4.21 -11.53 -7.36
N ASP A 220 4.13 -12.63 -8.10
CA ASP A 220 5.20 -13.62 -8.21
C ASP A 220 6.46 -13.02 -8.86
N ILE A 221 6.30 -12.27 -9.95
CA ILE A 221 7.41 -11.55 -10.60
C ILE A 221 8.06 -10.58 -9.62
N MET A 222 7.27 -9.76 -8.93
CA MET A 222 7.81 -8.75 -8.01
C MET A 222 8.39 -9.37 -6.75
N TYR A 223 7.83 -10.48 -6.27
CA TYR A 223 8.35 -11.23 -5.13
C TYR A 223 9.72 -11.84 -5.45
N GLN A 224 9.88 -12.43 -6.65
CA GLN A 224 11.15 -12.94 -7.12
C GLN A 224 12.19 -11.81 -7.22
N ARG A 225 11.89 -10.72 -7.94
CA ARG A 225 12.78 -9.56 -8.07
C ARG A 225 13.19 -9.01 -6.70
N PHE A 226 12.25 -8.94 -5.76
CA PHE A 226 12.53 -8.45 -4.41
C PHE A 226 13.43 -9.39 -3.61
N ASN A 227 13.28 -10.72 -3.76
CA ASN A 227 14.19 -11.67 -3.14
C ASN A 227 15.59 -11.57 -3.70
N GLU A 228 15.74 -11.46 -5.02
CA GLU A 228 17.04 -11.25 -5.68
C GLU A 228 17.73 -9.99 -5.15
N GLN A 229 16.99 -8.89 -4.97
CA GLN A 229 17.49 -7.67 -4.35
C GLN A 229 17.93 -7.86 -2.90
N ILE A 230 17.15 -8.60 -2.10
CA ILE A 230 17.53 -8.92 -0.71
C ILE A 230 18.81 -9.74 -0.68
N GLU A 231 18.93 -10.77 -1.52
CA GLU A 231 20.13 -11.63 -1.56
C GLU A 231 21.38 -10.82 -1.93
N ALA A 232 21.27 -9.90 -2.90
CA ALA A 232 22.36 -9.02 -3.31
C ALA A 232 22.82 -8.04 -2.20
N GLU A 233 21.93 -7.67 -1.28
CA GLU A 233 22.19 -6.71 -0.20
C GLU A 233 22.61 -7.34 1.14
N LYS A 234 22.70 -8.68 1.22
CA LYS A 234 23.02 -9.37 2.46
C LYS A 234 24.46 -9.07 2.94
N PRO A 235 24.68 -9.04 4.27
CA PRO A 235 23.71 -9.33 5.34
C PRO A 235 22.85 -8.11 5.73
N LEU A 236 21.54 -8.31 5.89
CA LEU A 236 20.59 -7.30 6.41
C LEU A 236 20.30 -7.44 7.92
N SER A 237 21.00 -8.37 8.60
CA SER A 237 20.68 -8.78 9.96
C SER A 237 20.77 -7.65 10.98
N LYS A 238 21.76 -6.75 10.83
CA LYS A 238 21.96 -5.60 11.72
C LYS A 238 20.83 -4.59 11.58
N GLU A 239 20.45 -4.22 10.37
CA GLU A 239 19.40 -3.25 10.08
C GLU A 239 18.02 -3.76 10.48
N LEU A 240 17.77 -5.06 10.29
CA LEU A 240 16.54 -5.71 10.75
C LEU A 240 16.47 -5.75 12.28
N MET A 241 17.56 -6.08 12.95
CA MET A 241 17.62 -6.06 14.41
C MET A 241 17.37 -4.65 14.95
N GLU A 242 18.01 -3.65 14.35
CA GLU A 242 17.81 -2.23 14.67
C GLU A 242 16.34 -1.83 14.49
N LEU A 243 15.74 -2.09 13.32
CA LEU A 243 14.33 -1.76 13.07
C LEU A 243 13.39 -2.42 14.10
N ARG A 244 13.60 -3.71 14.39
CA ARG A 244 12.77 -4.47 15.35
C ARG A 244 12.91 -3.94 16.78
N LEU A 245 14.10 -3.51 17.18
CA LEU A 245 14.32 -2.86 18.48
C LEU A 245 13.53 -1.55 18.57
N TYR A 246 13.62 -0.69 17.55
CA TYR A 246 12.85 0.56 17.52
C TYR A 246 11.34 0.31 17.51
N ASN A 247 10.87 -0.69 16.76
CA ASN A 247 9.45 -1.10 16.76
C ASN A 247 8.99 -1.51 18.16
N ARG A 248 9.80 -2.29 18.89
CA ARG A 248 9.50 -2.72 20.26
C ARG A 248 9.41 -1.53 21.21
N ILE A 249 10.38 -0.62 21.18
CA ILE A 249 10.38 0.59 22.02
C ILE A 249 9.15 1.47 21.71
N TYR A 250 8.88 1.71 20.42
CA TYR A 250 7.77 2.55 19.98
C TYR A 250 6.38 1.95 20.25
N SER A 251 6.28 0.63 20.41
CA SER A 251 5.03 -0.04 20.77
C SER A 251 4.55 0.28 22.19
N ILE A 252 5.48 0.60 23.11
CA ILE A 252 5.22 0.86 24.54
C ILE A 252 4.67 2.29 24.74
N PRO A 253 3.64 2.49 25.60
CA PRO A 253 3.04 3.81 25.83
C PRO A 253 4.03 4.91 26.26
N ILE A 254 4.97 4.58 27.15
CA ILE A 254 6.03 5.50 27.60
C ILE A 254 6.99 5.84 26.44
N GLY A 255 7.35 4.85 25.63
CA GLY A 255 8.19 5.04 24.44
C GLY A 255 7.58 6.01 23.41
N ARG A 256 6.25 6.02 23.26
CA ARG A 256 5.56 7.01 22.40
C ARG A 256 5.63 8.43 22.94
N LYS A 257 5.56 8.61 24.28
CA LYS A 257 5.71 9.94 24.92
C LYS A 257 7.14 10.47 24.75
N ILE A 258 8.15 9.61 24.94
CA ILE A 258 9.57 9.98 24.77
C ILE A 258 9.88 10.34 23.32
N ALA A 259 9.45 9.53 22.35
CA ALA A 259 9.61 9.82 20.91
C ALA A 259 8.94 11.15 20.50
N GLY A 260 7.76 11.45 21.07
CA GLY A 260 7.08 12.73 20.86
C GLY A 260 7.73 13.93 21.56
N SER A 261 8.55 13.70 22.58
CA SER A 261 9.32 14.74 23.28
C SER A 261 10.62 15.07 22.54
N ILE A 262 11.34 14.04 22.09
CA ILE A 262 12.58 14.17 21.29
C ILE A 262 12.30 14.90 19.96
N LYS A 263 11.15 14.64 19.32
CA LYS A 263 10.75 15.36 18.10
C LYS A 263 10.51 16.86 18.36
N ARG A 264 10.00 17.23 19.54
CA ARG A 264 9.76 18.63 19.91
C ARG A 264 11.05 19.37 20.29
N SER A 265 12.02 18.68 20.88
CA SER A 265 13.32 19.28 21.25
C SER A 265 14.27 19.46 20.08
N LEU A 266 14.15 18.65 19.02
CA LEU A 266 15.07 18.70 17.87
C LEU A 266 14.67 19.68 16.75
N LYS A 267 13.54 20.40 16.84
CA LYS A 267 13.00 21.27 15.77
C LYS A 267 13.22 20.68 14.35
N LEU A 268 12.81 19.42 14.16
CA LEU A 268 12.68 18.75 12.86
C LEU A 268 11.22 18.77 12.39
#